data_AF-A0A657B2C7-F1
#
_entry.id   AF-A0A657B2C7-F1
#
_cell.length_a   1.000
_cell.length_b   1.000
_cell.length_c   1.000
_cell.angle_alpha   90.00
_cell.angle_beta   90.00
_cell.angle_gamma   90.00
#
_symmetry.space_group_name_H-M   'P 1'
#
loop_
_entity.id
_entity.type
_entity.pdbx_description
1 polymer ?
#
loop_
_entity_poly.entity_id
_entity_poly.type
_entity_poly.pdbx_seq_one_letter_code
_entity_poly.pdbx_strand_id
1 'polypeptide(L)'
;MSLTVYGYPNTRTLRVTWLLEELGLDYSFQLVDLMKGEARQTSFLELNAGGKVPAIRVDGGIITESLAIMNYLCTLKPEAELIPTYSAFRRAQYDQWSVFAIAELEQPLWTIGKHKFALPKDYRVREMEATSVYEFQVALDLLSKGLGQQDY
;
A
#
# COMPACT_ATOMS: atom_id res chain seq x y z
N MET A 1 -11.36 -17.39 11.13
CA MET A 1 -10.53 -16.17 11.14
C MET A 1 -11.38 -15.04 10.62
N SER A 2 -11.56 -13.97 11.39
CA SER A 2 -12.38 -12.84 10.94
C SER A 2 -11.49 -11.74 10.37
N LEU A 3 -11.56 -11.53 9.06
CA LEU A 3 -10.85 -10.44 8.38
C LEU A 3 -11.82 -9.28 8.11
N THR A 4 -11.45 -8.08 8.53
CA THR A 4 -12.20 -6.86 8.16
C THR A 4 -11.26 -5.82 7.60
N VAL A 5 -11.42 -5.49 6.32
CA VAL A 5 -10.65 -4.45 5.63
C VAL A 5 -11.38 -3.12 5.78
N TYR A 6 -10.71 -2.13 6.36
CA TYR A 6 -11.17 -0.75 6.35
C TYR A 6 -10.48 -0.02 5.21
N GLY A 7 -11.25 0.48 4.24
CA GLY A 7 -10.69 0.91 2.98
C GLY A 7 -11.51 1.92 2.19
N TYR A 8 -10.89 2.45 1.13
CA TYR A 8 -11.55 3.34 0.18
C TYR A 8 -11.03 3.06 -1.25
N PRO A 9 -11.88 3.14 -2.29
CA PRO A 9 -11.47 2.91 -3.69
C PRO A 9 -10.36 3.86 -4.15
N ASN A 10 -9.59 3.44 -5.18
CA ASN A 10 -8.48 4.23 -5.75
C ASN A 10 -7.41 4.63 -4.72
N THR A 11 -7.17 3.77 -3.73
CA THR A 11 -6.10 3.92 -2.74
C THR A 11 -5.28 2.63 -2.66
N ARG A 12 -4.32 2.60 -1.73
CA ARG A 12 -3.56 1.38 -1.39
C ARG A 12 -4.44 0.27 -0.82
N THR A 13 -5.73 0.48 -0.58
CA THR A 13 -6.68 -0.58 -0.26
C THR A 13 -6.73 -1.65 -1.36
N LEU A 14 -6.59 -1.25 -2.64
CA LEU A 14 -6.71 -2.18 -3.77
C LEU A 14 -5.74 -3.36 -3.68
N ARG A 15 -4.49 -3.14 -3.27
CA ARG A 15 -3.50 -4.22 -3.18
C ARG A 15 -3.84 -5.24 -2.09
N VAL A 16 -4.50 -4.80 -1.01
CA VAL A 16 -4.96 -5.70 0.07
C VAL A 16 -6.16 -6.52 -0.39
N THR A 17 -7.17 -5.89 -0.98
CA THR A 17 -8.34 -6.60 -1.47
C THR A 17 -7.97 -7.55 -2.60
N TRP A 18 -7.11 -7.14 -3.54
CA TRP A 18 -6.64 -8.02 -4.61
C TRP A 18 -5.92 -9.24 -4.05
N LEU A 19 -4.98 -9.07 -3.09
CA LEU A 19 -4.31 -10.22 -2.47
C LEU A 19 -5.28 -11.16 -1.75
N LEU A 20 -6.31 -10.63 -1.08
CA LEU A 20 -7.32 -11.46 -0.42
C LEU A 20 -8.07 -12.34 -1.42
N GLU A 21 -8.40 -11.79 -2.60
CA GLU A 21 -9.00 -12.56 -3.70
C GLU A 21 -8.04 -13.62 -4.24
N GLU A 22 -6.77 -13.28 -4.51
CA GLU A 22 -5.73 -14.23 -4.97
C GLU A 22 -5.53 -15.39 -3.97
N LEU A 23 -5.64 -15.12 -2.68
CA LEU A 23 -5.52 -16.11 -1.61
C LEU A 23 -6.82 -16.87 -1.31
N GLY A 24 -7.94 -16.49 -1.93
CA GLY A 24 -9.26 -17.05 -1.64
C GLY A 24 -9.68 -16.90 -0.18
N LEU A 25 -9.33 -15.77 0.45
CA LEU A 25 -9.64 -15.49 1.85
C LEU A 25 -10.91 -14.66 1.98
N ASP A 26 -11.92 -15.18 2.67
CA ASP A 26 -13.13 -14.42 2.99
C ASP A 26 -12.84 -13.21 3.88
N TYR A 27 -13.42 -12.05 3.54
CA TYR A 27 -13.29 -10.84 4.33
C TYR A 27 -14.54 -9.96 4.27
N SER A 28 -14.75 -9.16 5.31
CA SER A 28 -15.71 -8.06 5.30
C SER A 28 -15.01 -6.76 4.88
N PHE A 29 -15.66 -5.97 4.02
CA PHE A 29 -15.16 -4.64 3.66
C PHE A 29 -15.96 -3.54 4.36
N GLN A 30 -15.26 -2.67 5.08
CA GLN A 30 -15.82 -1.48 5.72
C GLN A 30 -15.30 -0.25 4.98
N LEU A 31 -16.21 0.45 4.30
CA LEU A 31 -15.89 1.69 3.61
C LEU A 31 -15.55 2.78 4.63
N VAL A 32 -14.44 3.49 4.40
CA VAL A 32 -14.08 4.70 5.13
C VAL A 32 -14.09 5.86 4.14
N ASP A 33 -15.17 6.65 4.13
CA ASP A 33 -15.40 7.71 3.16
C ASP A 33 -14.42 8.88 3.37
N LEU A 34 -13.33 8.86 2.60
CA LEU A 34 -12.29 9.89 2.67
C LEU A 34 -12.79 11.27 2.24
N MET A 35 -13.81 11.33 1.38
CA MET A 35 -14.38 12.59 0.90
C MET A 35 -15.23 13.26 2.00
N LYS A 36 -15.81 12.47 2.91
CA LYS A 36 -16.49 12.96 4.12
C LYS A 36 -15.56 13.13 5.32
N GLY A 37 -14.26 12.83 5.16
CA GLY A 37 -13.29 12.95 6.23
C GLY A 37 -13.43 11.90 7.34
N GLU A 38 -14.06 10.75 7.07
CA GLU A 38 -14.28 9.69 8.07
C GLU A 38 -12.96 9.16 8.65
N ALA A 39 -11.88 9.17 7.87
CA ALA A 39 -10.54 8.80 8.34
C ALA A 39 -9.93 9.76 9.38
N ARG A 40 -10.60 10.89 9.68
CA ARG A 40 -10.21 11.84 10.74
C ARG A 40 -11.12 11.77 11.96
N GLN A 41 -12.16 10.95 11.93
CA GLN A 41 -13.05 10.77 13.08
C GLN A 41 -12.38 9.89 14.13
N THR A 42 -12.68 10.15 15.40
CA THR A 42 -12.11 9.43 16.55
C THR A 42 -12.26 7.91 16.40
N SER A 43 -13.42 7.44 15.94
CA SER A 43 -13.71 6.03 15.71
C SER A 43 -12.74 5.33 14.77
N PHE A 44 -12.26 6.02 13.72
CA PHE A 44 -11.26 5.47 12.81
C PHE A 44 -9.82 5.71 13.31
N LEU A 45 -9.56 6.85 13.96
CA LEU A 45 -8.24 7.17 14.51
C LEU A 45 -7.83 6.22 15.65
N GLU A 46 -8.80 5.67 16.39
CA GLU A 46 -8.57 4.57 17.34
C GLU A 46 -8.07 3.28 16.68
N LEU A 47 -8.39 3.07 15.40
CA LEU A 47 -7.90 1.94 14.60
C LEU A 47 -6.55 2.26 13.95
N ASN A 48 -6.43 3.45 13.36
CA ASN A 48 -5.23 3.95 12.71
C ASN A 48 -5.03 5.42 13.00
N ALA A 49 -4.15 5.73 13.96
CA ALA A 49 -3.82 7.10 14.34
C ALA A 49 -3.30 7.97 13.17
N GLY A 50 -2.76 7.35 12.11
CA GLY A 50 -2.36 8.07 10.89
C GLY A 50 -3.53 8.60 10.06
N GLY A 51 -4.75 8.10 10.29
CA GLY A 51 -5.94 8.44 9.52
C GLY A 51 -5.79 8.07 8.04
N LYS A 52 -5.17 6.92 7.76
CA LYS A 52 -4.92 6.41 6.41
C LYS A 52 -5.60 5.07 6.20
N VAL A 53 -5.95 4.77 4.96
CA VAL A 53 -6.38 3.44 4.51
C VAL A 53 -5.30 2.82 3.62
N PRO A 54 -5.17 1.48 3.60
CA PRO A 54 -5.97 0.51 4.34
C PRO A 54 -5.53 0.32 5.80
N ALA A 55 -6.46 -0.18 6.61
CA ALA A 55 -6.20 -0.90 7.86
C ALA A 55 -6.96 -2.24 7.81
N ILE A 56 -6.47 -3.28 8.46
CA ILE A 56 -7.16 -4.57 8.54
C ILE A 56 -7.29 -4.99 10.01
N ARG A 57 -8.47 -5.47 10.39
CA ARG A 57 -8.69 -6.18 11.65
C ARG A 57 -8.54 -7.67 11.42
N VAL A 58 -7.78 -8.29 12.30
CA VAL A 58 -7.49 -9.73 12.39
C VAL A 58 -7.73 -10.18 13.83
N ASP A 59 -7.71 -11.49 14.09
CA ASP A 59 -8.02 -12.04 15.43
C ASP A 59 -7.09 -11.48 16.53
N GLY A 60 -5.87 -11.06 16.19
CA GLY A 60 -4.88 -10.48 17.10
C GLY A 60 -4.87 -8.94 17.22
N GLY A 61 -5.70 -8.22 16.46
CA GLY A 61 -5.76 -6.75 16.52
C GLY A 61 -5.84 -6.06 15.16
N ILE A 62 -5.32 -4.83 15.08
CA ILE A 62 -5.26 -4.03 13.85
C ILE A 62 -3.84 -4.05 13.26
N ILE A 63 -3.75 -4.23 11.95
CA ILE A 63 -2.53 -4.04 11.18
C ILE A 63 -2.74 -2.86 10.22
N THR A 64 -1.79 -1.95 10.20
CA THR A 64 -1.70 -0.82 9.26
C THR A 64 -0.48 -1.00 8.36
N GLU A 65 -0.32 -0.13 7.36
CA GLU A 65 0.68 -0.24 6.29
C GLU A 65 0.43 -1.39 5.32
N SER A 66 0.08 -1.05 4.08
CA SER A 66 -0.39 -2.03 3.10
C SER A 66 0.58 -3.18 2.81
N LEU A 67 1.91 -2.95 2.85
CA LEU A 67 2.90 -4.03 2.68
C LEU A 67 2.97 -4.95 3.90
N ALA A 68 2.86 -4.42 5.10
CA ALA A 68 2.80 -5.24 6.31
C ALA A 68 1.54 -6.11 6.33
N ILE A 69 0.41 -5.54 5.90
CA ILE A 69 -0.84 -6.29 5.72
C ILE A 69 -0.66 -7.42 4.70
N MET A 70 -0.11 -7.13 3.51
CA MET A 70 0.12 -8.15 2.48
C MET A 70 1.02 -9.27 2.99
N ASN A 71 2.14 -8.93 3.64
CA ASN A 71 3.06 -9.91 4.20
C ASN A 71 2.36 -10.81 5.24
N TYR A 72 1.54 -10.23 6.14
CA TYR A 72 0.75 -11.01 7.09
C TYR A 72 -0.20 -11.98 6.40
N LEU A 73 -0.97 -11.51 5.41
CA LEU A 73 -1.95 -12.35 4.71
C LEU A 73 -1.29 -13.54 4.00
N CYS A 74 -0.13 -13.35 3.37
CA CYS A 74 0.61 -14.45 2.76
C CYS A 74 1.07 -15.51 3.77
N THR A 75 1.26 -15.17 5.06
CA THR A 75 1.60 -16.18 6.08
C THR A 75 0.43 -17.11 6.43
N LEU A 76 -0.81 -16.71 6.13
CA LEU A 76 -2.01 -17.49 6.39
C LEU A 76 -2.26 -18.54 5.30
N LYS A 77 -1.60 -18.37 4.15
CA LYS A 77 -1.71 -19.19 2.93
C LYS A 77 -0.33 -19.45 2.31
N PRO A 78 0.61 -20.07 3.04
CA PRO A 78 1.96 -20.33 2.54
C PRO A 78 1.98 -21.19 1.26
N GLU A 79 0.96 -22.01 1.05
CA GLU A 79 0.78 -22.85 -0.15
C GLU A 79 0.57 -22.06 -1.45
N ALA A 80 0.21 -20.78 -1.37
CA ALA A 80 0.08 -19.90 -2.53
C ALA A 80 1.43 -19.43 -3.08
N GLU A 81 2.52 -19.61 -2.32
CA GLU A 81 3.90 -19.30 -2.73
C GLU A 81 4.15 -17.86 -3.24
N LEU A 82 3.26 -16.91 -2.90
CA LEU A 82 3.36 -15.50 -3.32
C LEU A 82 4.54 -14.74 -2.69
N ILE A 83 5.08 -15.24 -1.58
CA ILE A 83 6.31 -14.74 -0.97
C ILE A 83 7.34 -15.86 -0.93
N PRO A 84 8.53 -15.69 -1.53
CA PRO A 84 9.55 -16.72 -1.50
C PRO A 84 10.10 -16.90 -0.08
N THR A 85 9.76 -18.00 0.57
CA THR A 85 10.23 -18.35 1.93
C THR A 85 11.31 -19.44 1.93
N TYR A 86 11.49 -20.13 0.80
CA TYR A 86 12.45 -21.22 0.64
C TYR A 86 13.92 -20.75 0.50
N SER A 87 14.16 -19.45 0.32
CA SER A 87 15.51 -18.90 0.19
C SER A 87 15.57 -17.49 0.77
N ALA A 88 16.48 -17.28 1.72
CA ALA A 88 16.72 -15.97 2.31
C ALA A 88 17.12 -14.92 1.26
N PHE A 89 17.88 -15.32 0.24
CA PHE A 89 18.26 -14.43 -0.86
C PHE A 89 17.06 -14.06 -1.73
N ARG A 90 16.22 -15.04 -2.11
CA ARG A 90 14.99 -14.75 -2.88
C ARG A 90 14.01 -13.90 -2.10
N ARG A 91 13.88 -14.13 -0.79
CA ARG A 91 13.11 -13.27 0.11
C ARG A 91 13.63 -11.84 0.09
N ALA A 92 14.94 -11.64 0.20
CA ALA A 92 15.54 -10.32 0.14
C ALA A 92 15.31 -9.61 -1.20
N GLN A 93 15.33 -10.33 -2.33
CA GLN A 93 14.99 -9.76 -3.64
C GLN A 93 13.52 -9.33 -3.74
N TYR A 94 12.59 -10.14 -3.21
CA TYR A 94 11.17 -9.78 -3.12
C TYR A 94 10.97 -8.53 -2.23
N ASP A 95 11.60 -8.52 -1.05
CA ASP A 95 11.50 -7.41 -0.11
C ASP A 95 12.11 -6.13 -0.71
N GLN A 96 13.24 -6.23 -1.42
CA GLN A 96 13.88 -5.13 -2.14
C GLN A 96 12.90 -4.44 -3.09
N TRP A 97 12.24 -5.21 -3.97
CA TRP A 97 11.31 -4.63 -4.95
C TRP A 97 10.00 -4.14 -4.32
N SER A 98 9.50 -4.84 -3.30
CA SER A 98 8.31 -4.42 -2.54
C SER A 98 8.53 -3.10 -1.81
N VAL A 99 9.69 -2.94 -1.17
CA VAL A 99 10.07 -1.70 -0.49
C VAL A 99 10.35 -0.60 -1.51
N PHE A 100 11.08 -0.90 -2.59
CA PHE A 100 11.33 0.05 -3.69
C PHE A 100 10.03 0.62 -4.28
N ALA A 101 9.04 -0.24 -4.54
CA ALA A 101 7.75 0.17 -5.07
C ALA A 101 7.06 1.24 -4.19
N ILE A 102 7.20 1.15 -2.87
CA ILE A 102 6.52 2.04 -1.93
C ILE A 102 7.35 3.28 -1.61
N ALA A 103 8.65 3.11 -1.41
CA ALA A 103 9.55 4.15 -0.95
C ALA A 103 10.06 5.05 -2.08
N GLU A 104 10.22 4.50 -3.28
CA GLU A 104 10.88 5.19 -4.40
C GLU A 104 9.94 5.38 -5.58
N LEU A 105 9.22 4.34 -6.01
CA LEU A 105 8.36 4.44 -7.20
C LEU A 105 7.04 5.18 -6.91
N GLU A 106 6.33 4.80 -5.85
CA GLU A 106 5.03 5.38 -5.51
C GLU A 106 5.16 6.74 -4.80
N GLN A 107 6.30 7.00 -4.15
CA GLN A 107 6.49 8.21 -3.33
C GLN A 107 6.31 9.50 -4.14
N PRO A 108 6.90 9.67 -5.34
CA PRO A 108 6.78 10.91 -6.10
C PRO A 108 5.35 11.13 -6.59
N LEU A 109 4.63 10.06 -6.95
CA LEU A 109 3.21 10.12 -7.28
C LEU A 109 2.38 10.62 -6.10
N TRP A 110 2.68 10.15 -4.89
CA TRP A 110 2.03 10.66 -3.68
C TRP A 110 2.43 12.10 -3.37
N THR A 111 3.66 12.51 -3.66
CA THR A 111 4.09 13.91 -3.55
C THR A 111 3.30 14.83 -4.48
N ILE A 112 3.08 14.42 -5.73
CA ILE A 112 2.17 15.11 -6.65
C ILE A 112 0.76 15.20 -6.05
N GLY A 113 0.21 14.09 -5.53
CA GLY A 113 -1.12 14.07 -4.90
C GLY A 113 -1.23 15.01 -3.69
N LYS A 114 -0.20 15.05 -2.83
CA LYS A 114 -0.10 15.99 -1.69
C LYS A 114 -0.22 17.44 -2.14
N HIS A 115 0.57 17.86 -3.13
CA HIS A 115 0.56 19.25 -3.59
C HIS A 115 -0.59 19.59 -4.54
N LYS A 116 -1.28 18.60 -5.12
CA LYS A 116 -2.51 18.83 -5.91
C LYS A 116 -3.77 18.93 -5.05
N PHE A 117 -3.98 18.00 -4.12
CA PHE A 117 -5.26 17.91 -3.40
C PHE A 117 -5.17 17.55 -1.92
N ALA A 118 -4.16 16.81 -1.45
CA ALA A 118 -4.20 16.27 -0.09
C ALA A 118 -3.77 17.25 1.00
N LEU A 119 -2.78 18.12 0.75
CA LEU A 119 -2.34 19.13 1.72
C LEU A 119 -3.32 20.30 1.80
N PRO A 120 -3.39 21.03 2.93
CA PRO A 120 -4.05 22.34 2.96
C PRO A 120 -3.40 23.27 1.93
N LYS A 121 -4.21 24.19 1.36
CA LYS A 121 -3.78 25.01 0.21
C LYS A 121 -2.48 25.78 0.46
N ASP A 122 -2.29 26.30 1.67
CA ASP A 122 -1.13 27.11 2.03
C ASP A 122 0.19 26.32 2.12
N TYR A 123 0.12 24.99 2.18
CA TYR A 123 1.29 24.10 2.15
C TYR A 123 1.54 23.48 0.77
N ARG A 124 0.73 23.81 -0.24
CA ARG A 124 0.91 23.30 -1.60
C ARG A 124 1.98 24.12 -2.32
N VAL A 125 2.89 23.44 -3.01
CA VAL A 125 3.97 24.04 -3.79
C VAL A 125 3.83 23.47 -5.19
N ARG A 126 3.49 24.32 -6.16
CA ARG A 126 3.16 23.86 -7.52
C ARG A 126 4.39 23.31 -8.23
N GLU A 127 5.54 23.90 -7.95
CA GLU A 127 6.85 23.58 -8.52
C GLU A 127 7.31 22.16 -8.17
N MET A 128 6.78 21.57 -7.09
CA MET A 128 7.07 20.18 -6.71
C MET A 128 6.63 19.17 -7.77
N GLU A 129 5.64 19.49 -8.61
CA GLU A 129 5.16 18.58 -9.65
C GLU A 129 6.26 18.20 -10.64
N ALA A 130 7.06 19.16 -11.10
CA ALA A 130 8.13 18.90 -12.07
C ALA A 130 9.21 17.97 -11.51
N THR A 131 9.66 18.23 -10.28
CA THR A 131 10.66 17.38 -9.60
C THR A 131 10.12 15.99 -9.33
N SER A 132 8.87 15.87 -8.86
CA SER A 132 8.28 14.55 -8.60
C SER A 132 8.01 13.73 -9.87
N VAL A 133 7.68 14.38 -11.00
CA VAL A 133 7.60 13.67 -12.30
C VAL A 133 8.99 13.15 -12.72
N TYR A 134 10.03 13.96 -12.53
CA TYR A 134 11.40 13.53 -12.80
C TYR A 134 11.82 12.34 -11.91
N GLU A 135 11.58 12.43 -10.59
CA GLU A 135 11.88 11.35 -9.63
C GLU A 135 11.12 10.06 -9.99
N PHE A 136 9.85 10.17 -10.36
CA PHE A 136 9.06 9.02 -10.83
C PHE A 136 9.68 8.38 -12.06
N GLN A 137 10.12 9.16 -13.05
CA GLN A 137 10.76 8.62 -14.25
C GLN A 137 12.08 7.92 -13.94
N VAL A 138 12.89 8.47 -13.03
CA VAL A 138 14.13 7.82 -12.57
C VAL A 138 13.83 6.47 -11.90
N ALA A 139 12.83 6.42 -11.01
CA ALA A 139 12.43 5.18 -10.36
C ALA A 139 11.83 4.17 -11.34
N LEU A 140 11.04 4.63 -12.31
CA LEU A 140 10.44 3.80 -13.36
C LEU A 140 11.50 3.19 -14.27
N ASP A 141 12.52 3.97 -14.67
CA ASP A 141 13.64 3.46 -15.46
C ASP A 141 14.44 2.39 -14.71
N LEU A 142 14.63 2.58 -13.39
CA LEU A 142 15.29 1.59 -12.54
C LEU A 142 14.47 0.31 -12.41
N LEU A 143 13.14 0.42 -12.21
CA LEU A 143 12.24 -0.73 -12.21
C LEU A 143 12.30 -1.46 -13.55
N SER A 144 12.23 -0.74 -14.68
CA SER A 144 12.28 -1.33 -16.02
C SER A 144 13.57 -2.11 -16.25
N LYS A 145 14.72 -1.54 -15.87
CA LYS A 145 16.02 -2.24 -15.93
C LYS A 145 16.07 -3.46 -15.02
N GLY A 146 15.48 -3.36 -13.83
CA GLY A 146 15.42 -4.45 -12.85
C GLY A 146 14.56 -5.63 -13.32
N LEU A 147 13.41 -5.34 -13.93
CA LEU A 147 12.52 -6.35 -14.52
C LEU A 147 13.19 -7.02 -15.73
N GLY A 148 13.83 -6.22 -16.60
CA GLY A 148 14.56 -6.73 -17.75
C GLY A 148 13.65 -7.43 -18.76
N GLN A 149 13.73 -8.75 -18.82
CA GLN A 149 12.89 -9.62 -19.68
C GLN A 149 12.08 -10.63 -18.86
N GLN A 150 12.01 -10.44 -17.55
CA GLN A 150 11.23 -11.31 -16.67
C GLN A 150 9.75 -10.89 -16.71
N ASP A 151 8.86 -11.85 -16.50
CA ASP A 151 7.42 -11.59 -16.39
C ASP A 151 7.07 -10.85 -15.09
N TYR A 152 7.93 -10.97 -14.06
CA TYR A 152 7.79 -10.38 -12.73
C TYR A 152 9.16 -10.17 -12.06
#